data_AF-A0AAU3UL02-F1
#
_entry.id   AF-A0AAU3UL02-F1
#
_cell.length_a   1.000
_cell.length_b   1.000
_cell.length_c   1.000
_cell.angle_alpha   90.00
_cell.angle_beta   90.00
_cell.angle_gamma   90.00
#
_symmetry.space_group_name_H-M   'P 1'
#
loop_
_entity.id
_entity.type
_entity.pdbx_description
1 polymer ?
#
loop_
_entity_poly.entity_id
_entity_poly.type
_entity_poly.pdbx_seq_one_letter_code
_entity_poly.pdbx_strand_id
1 'polypeptide(L)'
;MTLHTRVAIHGEIDGQEAFQLALEAICVAAGEADRIPTAVLRDPCQNENGSTSLGTCIGQGLPGIVDCDFRSGAALHPTDERLEDSDGVWTPACWVELGWDTAYGYTGPNGASCSDLHARAIVIVHRALAARGIGMSWFNEYTCEWHSGIDDLAGLSAAGLEADLWFRNTVMPAIAIELTKGAR
;
A
#
# COMPACT_ATOMS: atom_id res chain seq x y z
N MET A 1 -1.30 -10.76 9.99
CA MET A 1 -2.14 -10.57 8.80
C MET A 1 -2.24 -9.08 8.55
N THR A 2 -1.94 -8.67 7.34
CA THR A 2 -1.89 -7.27 6.89
C THR A 2 -2.74 -7.14 5.62
N LEU A 3 -3.15 -5.92 5.32
CA LEU A 3 -3.68 -5.51 4.03
C LEU A 3 -2.52 -4.96 3.22
N HIS A 4 -2.25 -5.51 2.05
CA HIS A 4 -1.29 -4.96 1.11
C HIS A 4 -2.04 -4.36 -0.10
N THR A 5 -1.95 -3.04 -0.26
CA THR A 5 -2.53 -2.33 -1.40
C THR A 5 -1.44 -1.81 -2.30
N ARG A 6 -1.57 -2.10 -3.60
CA ARG A 6 -0.60 -1.70 -4.62
C ARG A 6 -1.20 -0.63 -5.52
N VAL A 7 -0.38 0.30 -6.01
CA VAL A 7 -0.79 1.36 -6.94
C VAL A 7 0.22 1.44 -8.09
N ALA A 8 -0.27 1.26 -9.31
CA ALA A 8 0.53 1.38 -10.52
C ALA A 8 0.35 2.78 -11.12
N ILE A 9 1.45 3.53 -11.26
CA ILE A 9 1.46 4.87 -11.88
C ILE A 9 1.81 4.73 -13.36
N HIS A 10 0.94 5.19 -14.25
CA HIS A 10 1.06 4.92 -15.69
C HIS A 10 1.90 5.95 -16.46
N GLY A 11 2.23 7.09 -15.84
CA GLY A 11 3.00 8.17 -16.46
C GLY A 11 4.36 8.35 -15.81
N GLU A 12 5.26 8.98 -16.56
CA GLU A 12 6.61 9.29 -16.08
C GLU A 12 6.58 10.17 -14.83
N ILE A 13 7.25 9.68 -13.79
CA ILE A 13 7.47 10.37 -12.52
C ILE A 13 8.80 9.87 -11.92
N ASP A 14 9.49 10.73 -11.19
CA ASP A 14 10.68 10.30 -10.45
C ASP A 14 10.29 9.33 -9.33
N GLY A 15 11.08 8.26 -9.14
CA GLY A 15 10.77 7.23 -8.16
C GLY A 15 10.82 7.70 -6.71
N GLN A 16 11.72 8.64 -6.39
CA GLN A 16 11.79 9.23 -5.05
C GLN A 16 10.61 10.18 -4.82
N GLU A 17 10.23 10.96 -5.84
CA GLU A 17 9.03 11.78 -5.81
C GLU A 17 7.77 10.94 -5.58
N ALA A 18 7.63 9.82 -6.30
CA ALA A 18 6.49 8.92 -6.15
C ALA A 18 6.47 8.23 -4.77
N PHE A 19 7.63 7.81 -4.26
CA PHE A 19 7.76 7.27 -2.90
C PHE A 19 7.35 8.31 -1.84
N GLN A 20 7.83 9.54 -1.96
CA GLN A 20 7.48 10.62 -1.04
C GLN A 20 5.98 10.90 -1.06
N LEU A 21 5.37 10.91 -2.25
CA LEU A 21 3.92 11.05 -2.41
C LEU A 21 3.16 9.91 -1.70
N ALA A 22 3.64 8.67 -1.80
CA ALA A 22 3.02 7.52 -1.13
C ALA A 22 3.12 7.61 0.40
N LEU A 23 4.27 8.04 0.91
CA LEU A 23 4.50 8.24 2.35
C LEU A 23 3.64 9.37 2.91
N GLU A 24 3.58 10.49 2.21
CA GLU A 24 2.71 11.62 2.57
C GLU A 24 1.24 11.19 2.57
N ALA A 25 0.79 10.49 1.54
CA ALA A 25 -0.58 10.06 1.41
C ALA A 25 -1.05 9.19 2.58
N ILE A 26 -0.27 8.17 2.98
CA ILE A 26 -0.67 7.31 4.09
C ILE A 26 -0.61 8.02 5.45
N CYS A 27 0.39 8.88 5.68
CA CYS A 27 0.49 9.64 6.92
C CYS A 27 -0.62 10.70 7.04
N VAL A 28 -0.92 11.42 5.95
CA VAL A 28 -2.02 12.40 5.92
C VAL A 28 -3.38 11.70 6.06
N ALA A 29 -3.58 10.54 5.41
CA ALA A 29 -4.80 9.76 5.54
C ALA A 29 -5.04 9.25 6.97
N ALA A 30 -3.96 9.01 7.72
CA ALA A 30 -4.00 8.66 9.14
C ALA A 30 -4.22 9.88 10.06
N GLY A 31 -4.08 11.11 9.56
CA GLY A 31 -4.05 12.31 10.39
C GLY A 31 -2.72 12.50 11.15
N GLU A 32 -1.65 11.88 10.67
CA GLU A 32 -0.34 11.77 11.32
C GLU A 32 0.78 12.34 10.43
N ALA A 33 0.51 13.46 9.75
CA ALA A 33 1.47 14.10 8.84
C ALA A 33 2.76 14.53 9.56
N ASP A 34 2.70 14.76 10.87
CA ASP A 34 3.85 15.05 11.72
C ASP A 34 4.85 13.87 11.82
N ARG A 35 4.45 12.65 11.44
CA ARG A 35 5.33 11.48 11.40
C ARG A 35 6.18 11.35 10.14
N ILE A 36 5.85 12.06 9.06
CA ILE A 36 6.61 11.97 7.79
C ILE A 36 8.12 12.19 8.02
N PRO A 37 8.57 13.21 8.78
CA PRO A 37 10.00 13.43 9.03
C PRO A 37 10.69 12.36 9.90
N THR A 38 9.91 11.47 10.53
CA THR A 38 10.43 10.39 11.40
C THR A 38 10.66 9.09 10.65
N ALA A 39 10.22 9.00 9.39
CA ALA A 39 10.38 7.81 8.57
C ALA A 39 11.86 7.50 8.36
N VAL A 40 12.25 6.28 8.71
CA VAL A 40 13.59 5.75 8.40
C VAL A 40 13.45 4.81 7.21
N LEU A 41 14.26 5.05 6.19
CA LEU A 41 14.25 4.28 4.96
C LEU A 41 15.14 3.05 5.09
N ARG A 42 14.72 1.97 4.44
CA ARG A 42 15.59 0.83 4.13
C ARG A 42 16.65 1.28 3.13
N ASP A 43 17.79 0.62 3.16
CA ASP A 43 18.80 0.83 2.12
C ASP A 43 18.19 0.47 0.75
N PRO A 44 18.30 1.36 -0.25
CA PRO A 44 17.76 1.09 -1.58
C PRO A 44 18.36 -0.20 -2.15
N CYS A 45 17.52 -1.12 -2.63
CA CYS A 45 18.00 -2.33 -3.29
C CYS A 45 17.83 -2.23 -4.80
N GLN A 46 18.87 -2.64 -5.54
CA GLN A 46 18.81 -2.84 -6.98
C GLN A 46 18.43 -4.29 -7.25
N ASN A 47 17.34 -4.50 -7.97
CA ASN A 47 16.85 -5.83 -8.31
C ASN A 47 17.55 -6.34 -9.59
N GLU A 48 17.56 -7.66 -9.79
CA GLU A 48 18.21 -8.30 -10.95
C GLU A 48 17.64 -7.82 -12.30
N ASN A 49 16.39 -7.38 -12.31
CA ASN A 49 15.71 -6.81 -13.48
C ASN A 49 16.05 -5.32 -13.74
N GLY A 50 16.98 -4.74 -12.97
CA GLY A 50 17.41 -3.35 -13.07
C GLY A 50 16.42 -2.32 -12.52
N SER A 51 15.42 -2.75 -11.74
CA SER A 51 14.59 -1.84 -10.94
C SER A 51 15.26 -1.51 -9.60
N THR A 52 14.82 -0.41 -9.00
CA THR A 52 15.20 0.03 -7.66
C THR A 52 13.98 -0.06 -6.77
N SER A 53 14.14 -0.60 -5.56
CA SER A 53 13.12 -0.56 -4.51
C SER A 53 13.52 0.39 -3.39
N LEU A 54 12.58 1.23 -2.99
CA LEU A 54 12.63 2.05 -1.78
C LEU A 54 11.54 1.60 -0.83
N GLY A 55 11.81 1.67 0.47
CA GLY A 55 10.77 1.38 1.45
C GLY A 55 11.10 1.86 2.84
N THR A 56 10.09 1.96 3.69
CA THR A 56 10.25 2.25 5.13
C THR A 56 10.58 0.98 5.92
N CYS A 57 11.22 1.09 7.09
CA CYS A 57 11.39 -0.07 7.98
C CYS A 57 10.20 -0.30 8.90
N ILE A 58 10.02 -1.56 9.30
CA ILE A 58 9.00 -1.99 10.25
C ILE A 58 9.30 -1.42 11.65
N GLY A 59 8.24 -1.14 12.43
CA GLY A 59 8.35 -0.83 13.86
C GLY A 59 8.64 0.64 14.20
N GLN A 60 8.52 1.54 13.22
CA GLN A 60 8.77 2.98 13.40
C GLN A 60 7.53 3.76 13.90
N GLY A 61 6.39 3.07 14.03
CA GLY A 61 5.12 3.69 14.39
C GLY A 61 4.45 4.47 13.25
N LEU A 62 4.88 4.28 11.99
CA LEU A 62 4.14 4.75 10.82
C LEU A 62 2.80 3.98 10.69
N PRO A 63 1.77 4.57 10.05
CA PRO A 63 0.47 3.91 9.88
C PRO A 63 0.52 2.63 9.05
N GLY A 64 1.52 2.50 8.18
CA GLY A 64 1.82 1.32 7.38
C GLY A 64 3.25 1.37 6.85
N ILE A 65 3.73 0.24 6.33
CA ILE A 65 4.98 0.18 5.56
C ILE A 65 4.67 0.75 4.18
N VAL A 66 5.54 1.63 3.69
CA VAL A 66 5.46 2.20 2.35
C VAL A 66 6.59 1.62 1.53
N ASP A 67 6.27 1.11 0.34
CA ASP A 67 7.20 0.57 -0.63
C ASP A 67 7.01 1.24 -2.00
N CYS A 68 8.08 1.33 -2.78
CA CYS A 68 8.08 1.92 -4.11
C CYS A 68 9.12 1.23 -4.99
N ASP A 69 8.65 0.64 -6.08
CA ASP A 69 9.47 0.04 -7.12
C ASP A 69 9.45 0.93 -8.36
N PHE A 70 10.62 1.18 -8.94
CA PHE A 70 10.75 2.00 -10.14
C PHE A 70 12.01 1.69 -10.92
N ARG A 71 12.11 2.21 -12.15
CA ARG A 71 13.35 2.22 -12.93
C ARG A 71 13.71 3.65 -13.29
N SER A 72 14.98 4.02 -13.12
CA SER A 72 15.43 5.37 -13.45
C SER A 72 15.38 5.60 -14.97
N GLY A 73 14.61 6.61 -15.40
CA GLY A 73 14.52 7.04 -16.80
C GLY A 73 13.79 6.08 -17.75
N ALA A 74 13.07 5.09 -17.22
CA ALA A 74 12.30 4.14 -18.03
C ALA A 74 11.12 3.57 -17.24
N ALA A 75 10.13 3.05 -17.95
CA ALA A 75 9.02 2.34 -17.34
C ALA A 75 9.51 1.10 -16.55
N LEU A 76 8.93 0.89 -15.37
CA LEU A 76 9.11 -0.33 -14.58
C LEU A 76 8.57 -1.53 -15.37
N HIS A 77 7.36 -1.39 -15.90
CA HIS A 77 6.68 -2.34 -16.78
C HIS A 77 6.31 -1.65 -18.10
N PRO A 78 7.11 -1.85 -19.19
CA PRO A 78 7.01 -1.05 -20.42
C PRO A 78 5.92 -1.50 -21.40
N THR A 79 5.31 -2.67 -21.21
CA THR A 79 4.31 -3.27 -22.10
C THR A 79 3.16 -3.84 -21.25
N ASP A 80 1.96 -3.99 -21.83
CA ASP A 80 0.85 -4.78 -21.23
C ASP A 80 1.18 -6.29 -21.17
N GLU A 81 2.45 -6.67 -21.35
CA GLU A 81 2.86 -8.06 -21.21
C GLU A 81 2.64 -8.51 -19.77
N ARG A 82 2.21 -9.77 -19.64
CA ARG A 82 1.85 -10.34 -18.37
C ARG A 82 3.09 -10.66 -17.55
N LEU A 83 3.57 -9.69 -16.79
CA LEU A 83 4.51 -9.93 -15.71
C LEU A 83 3.70 -10.37 -14.49
N GLU A 84 3.76 -11.66 -14.22
CA GLU A 84 3.18 -12.30 -13.05
C GLU A 84 4.20 -12.19 -11.91
N ASP A 85 3.79 -11.62 -10.79
CA ASP A 85 4.61 -11.60 -9.58
C ASP A 85 4.67 -12.98 -8.91
N SER A 86 5.37 -13.07 -7.77
CA SER A 86 5.51 -14.34 -7.03
C SER A 86 4.18 -14.92 -6.53
N ASP A 87 3.14 -14.09 -6.45
CA ASP A 87 1.81 -14.47 -5.95
C ASP A 87 0.84 -14.81 -7.08
N GLY A 88 1.31 -14.81 -8.33
CA GLY A 88 0.48 -15.11 -9.48
C GLY A 88 -0.33 -13.90 -9.96
N VAL A 89 -0.04 -12.70 -9.44
CA VAL A 89 -0.79 -11.49 -9.74
C VAL A 89 -0.11 -10.74 -10.88
N TRP A 90 -0.90 -10.37 -11.89
CA TRP A 90 -0.43 -9.55 -12.98
C TRP A 90 -0.39 -8.08 -12.58
N THR A 91 0.74 -7.40 -12.83
CA THR A 91 0.83 -5.92 -12.72
C THR A 91 0.64 -5.24 -14.08
N PRO A 92 -0.19 -4.19 -14.18
CA PRO A 92 -0.31 -3.39 -15.39
C PRO A 92 0.99 -2.65 -15.76
N ALA A 93 1.09 -2.25 -17.02
CA ALA A 93 2.17 -1.39 -17.49
C ALA A 93 2.25 -0.10 -16.65
N CYS A 94 3.43 0.18 -16.10
CA CYS A 94 3.61 1.29 -15.17
C CYS A 94 5.05 1.81 -15.17
N TRP A 95 5.21 3.05 -14.71
CA TRP A 95 6.50 3.67 -14.45
C TRP A 95 6.99 3.43 -13.03
N VAL A 96 6.04 3.38 -12.10
CA VAL A 96 6.27 3.16 -10.68
C VAL A 96 5.15 2.28 -10.15
N GLU A 97 5.50 1.35 -9.27
CA GLU A 97 4.55 0.66 -8.40
C GLU A 97 4.77 1.11 -6.95
N LEU A 98 3.69 1.53 -6.29
CA LEU A 98 3.67 1.87 -4.86
C LEU A 98 3.00 0.74 -4.08
N GLY A 99 3.43 0.52 -2.85
CA GLY A 99 2.83 -0.43 -1.92
C GLY A 99 2.56 0.21 -0.56
N TRP A 100 1.40 -0.13 0.02
CA TRP A 100 1.10 0.11 1.44
C TRP A 100 0.73 -1.20 2.11
N ASP A 101 1.51 -1.58 3.12
CA ASP A 101 1.22 -2.73 3.98
C ASP A 101 0.84 -2.23 5.39
N THR A 102 -0.41 -2.47 5.79
CA THR A 102 -0.95 -2.08 7.09
C THR A 102 -1.59 -3.27 7.80
N ALA A 103 -1.35 -3.43 9.10
CA ALA A 103 -1.97 -4.49 9.89
C ALA A 103 -3.51 -4.39 9.92
N TYR A 104 -4.22 -5.53 9.79
CA TYR A 104 -5.69 -5.54 9.86
C TYR A 104 -6.25 -4.99 11.17
N GLY A 105 -5.47 -5.06 12.27
CA GLY A 105 -5.83 -4.48 13.57
C GLY A 105 -5.61 -2.97 13.69
N TYR A 106 -5.19 -2.28 12.62
CA TYR A 106 -5.06 -0.83 12.61
C TYR A 106 -6.39 -0.15 12.97
N THR A 107 -6.31 0.87 13.83
CA THR A 107 -7.45 1.70 14.19
C THR A 107 -7.01 3.16 14.13
N GLY A 108 -7.44 3.84 13.07
CA GLY A 108 -7.17 5.26 12.86
C GLY A 108 -8.21 6.17 13.51
N PRO A 109 -8.17 7.47 13.19
CA PRO A 109 -9.13 8.45 13.68
C PRO A 109 -10.58 8.01 13.44
N ASN A 110 -11.43 8.19 14.46
CA ASN A 110 -12.86 7.79 14.45
C ASN A 110 -13.10 6.29 14.24
N GLY A 111 -12.12 5.43 14.53
CA GLY A 111 -12.26 3.99 14.38
C GLY A 111 -12.03 3.47 12.96
N ALA A 112 -11.41 4.26 12.10
CA ALA A 112 -11.13 3.88 10.72
C ALA A 112 -10.24 2.64 10.63
N SER A 113 -10.58 1.72 9.73
CA SER A 113 -9.82 0.50 9.46
C SER A 113 -8.60 0.75 8.57
N CYS A 114 -7.77 -0.27 8.37
CA CYS A 114 -6.67 -0.24 7.39
C CYS A 114 -7.18 -0.02 5.95
N SER A 115 -8.34 -0.56 5.59
CA SER A 115 -8.93 -0.37 4.26
C SER A 115 -9.42 1.05 4.06
N ASP A 116 -10.00 1.67 5.10
CA ASP A 116 -10.36 3.10 5.07
C ASP A 116 -9.13 4.00 4.97
N LEU A 117 -8.03 3.61 5.64
CA LEU A 117 -6.74 4.28 5.52
C LEU A 117 -6.24 4.23 4.08
N HIS A 118 -6.19 3.04 3.48
CA HIS A 118 -5.70 2.86 2.11
C HIS A 118 -6.60 3.55 1.08
N ALA A 119 -7.93 3.45 1.20
CA ALA A 119 -8.87 4.15 0.31
C ALA A 119 -8.64 5.68 0.32
N ARG A 120 -8.41 6.27 1.50
CA ARG A 120 -8.07 7.70 1.61
C ARG A 120 -6.70 8.02 1.01
N ALA A 121 -5.70 7.17 1.23
CA ALA A 121 -4.36 7.35 0.65
C ALA A 121 -4.43 7.31 -0.89
N ILE A 122 -5.19 6.37 -1.48
CA ILE A 122 -5.43 6.30 -2.94
C ILE A 122 -6.00 7.63 -3.46
N VAL A 123 -7.01 8.20 -2.79
CA VAL A 123 -7.60 9.49 -3.22
C VAL A 123 -6.56 10.62 -3.22
N ILE A 124 -5.68 10.66 -2.22
CA ILE A 124 -4.62 11.68 -2.12
C ILE A 124 -3.61 11.54 -3.27
N VAL A 125 -3.12 10.32 -3.52
CA VAL A 125 -2.21 10.03 -4.64
C VAL A 125 -2.89 10.36 -5.97
N HIS A 126 -4.13 9.91 -6.18
CA HIS A 126 -4.90 10.17 -7.40
C HIS A 126 -4.96 11.66 -7.70
N ARG A 127 -5.31 12.48 -6.70
CA ARG A 127 -5.45 13.92 -6.87
C ARG A 127 -4.13 14.58 -7.26
N ALA A 128 -3.02 14.16 -6.66
CA ALA A 128 -1.69 14.69 -6.97
C ALA A 128 -1.24 14.32 -8.39
N LEU A 129 -1.49 13.08 -8.82
CA LEU A 129 -1.16 12.61 -10.17
C LEU A 129 -2.08 13.21 -11.24
N ALA A 130 -3.39 13.28 -10.99
CA ALA A 130 -4.37 13.86 -11.90
C ALA A 130 -4.08 15.35 -12.17
N ALA A 131 -3.56 16.09 -11.19
CA ALA A 131 -3.13 17.48 -11.38
C ALA A 131 -1.98 17.63 -12.39
N ARG A 132 -1.24 16.55 -12.66
CA ARG A 132 -0.16 16.46 -13.67
C ARG A 132 -0.61 15.76 -14.95
N GLY A 133 -1.88 15.38 -15.05
CA GLY A 133 -2.39 14.56 -16.16
C GLY A 133 -1.88 13.12 -16.15
N ILE A 134 -1.38 12.63 -15.01
CA ILE A 134 -0.88 11.26 -14.86
C ILE A 134 -2.01 10.36 -14.34
N GLY A 135 -2.23 9.23 -15.02
CA GLY A 135 -3.16 8.19 -14.59
C GLY A 135 -2.54 7.17 -13.65
N MET A 136 -3.39 6.42 -12.93
CA MET A 136 -2.97 5.32 -12.08
C MET A 136 -4.06 4.24 -12.01
N SER A 137 -3.66 3.04 -11.61
CA SER A 137 -4.56 1.97 -11.16
C SER A 137 -4.17 1.51 -9.76
N TRP A 138 -5.09 0.88 -9.04
CA TRP A 138 -4.82 0.29 -7.72
C TRP A 138 -5.32 -1.15 -7.65
N PHE A 139 -4.63 -1.99 -6.90
CA PHE A 139 -4.94 -3.42 -6.74
C PHE A 139 -5.73 -3.66 -5.46
N ASN A 140 -6.86 -4.36 -5.61
CA ASN A 140 -7.68 -4.81 -4.50
C ASN A 140 -7.29 -6.25 -4.13
N GLU A 141 -6.59 -6.42 -3.00
CA GLU A 141 -6.16 -7.74 -2.51
C GLU A 141 -7.34 -8.69 -2.28
N TYR A 142 -8.52 -8.18 -1.90
CA TYR A 142 -9.68 -9.01 -1.58
C TYR A 142 -10.33 -9.65 -2.81
N THR A 143 -10.34 -8.92 -3.94
CA THR A 143 -10.96 -9.39 -5.20
C THR A 143 -9.93 -9.87 -6.20
N CYS A 144 -8.65 -9.58 -5.97
CA CYS A 144 -7.56 -9.77 -6.90
C CYS A 144 -7.75 -9.02 -8.23
N GLU A 145 -8.31 -7.81 -8.18
CA GLU A 145 -8.60 -6.99 -9.36
C GLU A 145 -7.88 -5.64 -9.31
N TRP A 146 -7.51 -5.13 -10.50
CA TRP A 146 -7.03 -3.76 -10.66
C TRP A 146 -8.18 -2.82 -11.02
N HIS A 147 -8.25 -1.69 -10.34
CA HIS A 147 -9.25 -0.64 -10.55
C HIS A 147 -8.56 0.64 -11.02
N SER A 148 -9.21 1.39 -11.92
CA SER A 148 -8.67 2.63 -12.46
C SER A 148 -8.96 3.82 -11.53
N GLY A 149 -7.98 4.70 -11.33
CA GLY A 149 -8.16 5.95 -10.58
C GLY A 149 -8.69 5.73 -9.16
N ILE A 150 -9.96 6.09 -8.92
CA ILE A 150 -10.65 5.97 -7.63
C ILE A 150 -11.90 5.07 -7.71
N ASP A 151 -11.98 4.24 -8.76
CA ASP A 151 -13.09 3.31 -8.92
C ASP A 151 -13.13 2.31 -7.75
N ASP A 152 -14.33 1.93 -7.32
CA ASP A 152 -14.63 0.90 -6.30
C ASP A 152 -13.95 1.02 -4.91
N LEU A 153 -13.56 2.23 -4.49
CA LEU A 153 -13.02 2.44 -3.13
C LEU A 153 -14.02 2.09 -2.02
N ALA A 154 -15.32 2.16 -2.30
CA ALA A 154 -16.36 1.71 -1.37
C ALA A 154 -16.31 0.19 -1.15
N GLY A 155 -16.02 -0.59 -2.20
CA GLY A 155 -15.81 -2.04 -2.12
C GLY A 155 -14.60 -2.39 -1.25
N LEU A 156 -13.49 -1.65 -1.40
CA LEU A 156 -12.31 -1.81 -0.56
C LEU A 156 -12.61 -1.62 0.93
N SER A 157 -13.29 -0.52 1.29
CA SER A 157 -13.70 -0.25 2.68
C SER A 157 -14.66 -1.30 3.23
N ALA A 158 -15.63 -1.76 2.43
CA ALA A 158 -16.61 -2.76 2.86
C ALA A 158 -15.95 -4.13 3.16
N ALA A 159 -15.09 -4.62 2.25
CA ALA A 159 -14.33 -5.86 2.47
C ALA A 159 -13.38 -5.75 3.67
N GLY A 160 -12.81 -4.56 3.89
CA GLY A 160 -12.02 -4.23 5.06
C GLY A 160 -12.73 -4.43 6.39
N LEU A 161 -13.99 -4.02 6.47
CA LEU A 161 -14.80 -4.20 7.68
C LEU A 161 -14.98 -5.69 8.00
N GLU A 162 -15.24 -6.52 6.98
CA GLU A 162 -15.38 -7.97 7.17
C GLU A 162 -14.07 -8.60 7.66
N ALA A 163 -12.93 -8.21 7.08
CA ALA A 163 -11.61 -8.68 7.47
C ALA A 163 -11.22 -8.26 8.90
N ASP A 164 -11.48 -7.00 9.28
CA ASP A 164 -11.26 -6.49 10.64
C ASP A 164 -12.14 -7.24 11.67
N LEU A 165 -13.42 -7.46 11.36
CA LEU A 165 -14.33 -8.22 12.21
C LEU A 165 -13.86 -9.67 12.39
N TRP A 166 -13.42 -10.33 11.32
CA TRP A 166 -12.85 -11.68 11.41
C TRP A 166 -11.60 -11.70 12.29
N PHE A 167 -10.67 -10.75 12.09
CA PHE A 167 -9.44 -10.67 12.86
C PHE A 167 -9.74 -10.46 14.35
N ARG A 168 -10.62 -9.51 14.69
CA ARG A 168 -10.99 -9.19 16.08
C ARG A 168 -11.76 -10.30 16.77
N ASN A 169 -12.69 -10.97 16.07
CA ASN A 169 -13.58 -11.94 16.69
C ASN A 169 -13.08 -13.39 16.63
N THR A 170 -12.13 -13.70 15.74
CA THR A 170 -11.63 -15.06 15.53
C THR A 170 -10.15 -15.17 15.85
N VAL A 171 -9.31 -14.36 15.21
CA VAL A 171 -7.85 -14.47 15.31
C VAL A 171 -7.33 -14.01 16.67
N MET A 172 -7.73 -12.81 17.11
CA MET A 172 -7.27 -12.25 18.39
C MET A 172 -7.63 -13.13 19.60
N PRO A 173 -8.87 -13.66 19.72
CA PRO A 173 -9.19 -14.62 20.77
C PRO A 173 -8.38 -15.90 20.71
N ALA A 174 -8.15 -16.45 19.52
CA ALA A 174 -7.34 -17.65 19.34
C ALA A 174 -5.87 -17.44 19.79
N ILE A 175 -5.27 -16.31 19.41
CA ILE A 175 -3.92 -15.92 19.86
C ILE A 175 -3.89 -15.82 21.40
N ALA A 176 -4.86 -15.14 22.01
CA ALA A 176 -4.93 -14.99 23.46
C ALA A 176 -5.02 -16.34 24.19
N ILE A 177 -5.80 -17.29 23.65
CA ILE A 177 -5.90 -18.66 24.17
C ILE A 177 -4.54 -19.37 24.11
N GLU A 178 -3.83 -19.31 22.99
CA GLU A 178 -2.52 -19.96 22.86
C GLU A 178 -1.46 -19.36 23.79
N LEU A 179 -1.46 -18.04 23.99
CA LEU A 179 -0.57 -17.38 24.96
C LEU A 179 -0.84 -17.85 26.39
N THR A 180 -2.10 -18.11 26.76
CA THR A 180 -2.44 -18.66 28.09
C THR A 180 -2.09 -20.15 28.26
N LYS A 181 -2.01 -20.92 27.17
CA LYS A 181 -1.60 -22.33 27.19
C LYS A 181 -0.08 -22.49 27.30
N GLY A 182 0.70 -21.60 26.66
CA GLY A 182 2.16 -21.61 26.70
C GLY A 182 2.78 -21.09 28.00
N ALA A 183 1.98 -20.51 28.90
CA ALA A 183 2.41 -19.99 30.20
C ALA A 183 2.25 -21.00 31.37
N ARG A 184 2.07 -22.29 31.07
CA ARG A 184 1.96 -23.38 32.05
C ARG A 184 3.10 -24.38 31.93
#